data_AF-A0A7X2IVI5-F1
#
_entry.id   AF-A0A7X2IVI5-F1
#
_cell.length_a   1.000
_cell.length_b   1.000
_cell.length_c   1.000
_cell.angle_alpha   90.00
_cell.angle_beta   90.00
_cell.angle_gamma   90.00
#
_symmetry.space_group_name_H-M   'P 1'
#
loop_
_entity.id
_entity.type
_entity.pdbx_description
1 polymer ?
#
loop_
_entity_poly.entity_id
_entity_poly.type
_entity_poly.pdbx_seq_one_letter_code
_entity_poly.pdbx_strand_id
1 'polypeptide(L)'
;MDDAHACRLAAAIGAAALLATAPVMAAPDAPSWLQVCAADTRGNGAPAPPVLRVRAGPLPDGCRGIALPVAPGQIAAVRPATPSDRVTDARTILIYRPERADQAGTPALGAVETVLPPAAATHAPAARTAAPLHVNLLDRLQLRPYGVEERVHAQVADGRLTVQCRGGGKPAGVLLSAPWAMPRAALVLAAQYQADGVFSVALADDAASADERALDLGRLGSGATHAVLPLPASGWDRAGWRHIALTCPGHAATLAIGSLQLQPQPSTGPVRARATWVWRAKDWIGAPAAVLAQARRHGMRSLFITVPTQGAAISHPARLAAFARQASRAGIALWAVEGDPHMALPAHHAATADRVRAVAAYNRGVEPAARLQGVQFDIEHYLIDGYGMASERHDLGYAQLLAGLKAAAGGLPLDFVVPFWWHAKDTLLAALAQAASIVTVMDYRTDEEQIRDFATPFLDWGVTHGVGVRIALESGAIAPERQHRYVRANGAPAELWAITLSPEQTGLTAPFDALVLLKQPQAGLPGTGFRYSGNRLLDGSATTFQRQPARLQVLLPQLERDFSAWSSFAGMAVHEPGDALPATEPAATPDRPPSGAR
;
A
#
# COMPACT_ATOMS: atom_id res chain seq x y z
N MET A 1 32.45 -63.43 36.28
CA MET A 1 33.34 -63.28 37.44
C MET A 1 32.93 -62.07 38.24
N ASP A 2 32.10 -62.14 39.27
CA ASP A 2 31.21 -63.17 39.81
C ASP A 2 30.30 -62.44 40.83
N ASP A 3 29.05 -62.90 40.90
CA ASP A 3 28.19 -63.13 42.07
C ASP A 3 28.16 -62.09 43.22
N ALA A 4 27.02 -61.48 43.53
CA ALA A 4 25.86 -62.09 44.20
C ALA A 4 26.20 -62.69 45.58
N HIS A 5 25.70 -62.09 46.66
CA HIS A 5 24.76 -62.78 47.57
C HIS A 5 24.20 -61.86 48.67
N ALA A 6 22.88 -62.00 48.82
CA ALA A 6 22.04 -61.45 49.86
C ALA A 6 22.30 -62.10 51.24
N CYS A 7 21.88 -61.41 52.32
CA CYS A 7 20.78 -61.83 53.23
C CYS A 7 21.00 -61.28 54.66
N ARG A 8 20.06 -60.49 55.20
CA ARG A 8 19.12 -60.91 56.28
C ARG A 8 18.33 -59.73 56.87
N LEU A 9 17.02 -59.99 56.97
CA LEU A 9 15.99 -59.25 57.71
C LEU A 9 16.29 -59.19 59.22
N ALA A 10 15.96 -58.06 59.85
CA ALA A 10 15.25 -58.03 61.13
C ALA A 10 14.47 -56.71 61.27
N ALA A 11 13.20 -56.84 61.59
CA ALA A 11 12.22 -55.78 61.72
C ALA A 11 12.37 -55.00 63.03
N ALA A 12 12.11 -53.70 62.99
CA ALA A 12 11.72 -52.92 64.16
C ALA A 12 10.65 -51.90 63.75
N ILE A 13 9.45 -52.10 64.30
CA ILE A 13 8.27 -51.25 64.20
C ILE A 13 8.48 -50.03 65.09
N GLY A 14 8.28 -48.82 64.57
CA GLY A 14 8.42 -47.58 65.33
C GLY A 14 7.75 -46.38 64.68
N ALA A 15 6.49 -46.18 65.02
CA ALA A 15 5.70 -44.94 65.09
C ALA A 15 5.84 -43.85 64.00
N ALA A 16 4.71 -43.63 63.34
CA ALA A 16 4.40 -42.52 62.44
C ALA A 16 4.62 -41.12 63.05
N ALA A 17 5.23 -40.24 62.25
CA ALA A 17 4.97 -38.81 62.29
C ALA A 17 4.57 -38.37 60.87
N LEU A 18 3.26 -38.25 60.65
CA LEU A 18 2.71 -37.57 59.47
C LEU A 18 3.11 -36.08 59.55
N LEU A 19 4.14 -35.68 58.82
CA LEU A 19 4.28 -34.31 58.36
C LEU A 19 3.29 -34.14 57.21
N ALA A 20 2.11 -33.63 57.54
CA ALA A 20 1.18 -33.10 56.55
C ALA A 20 1.88 -31.95 55.82
N THR A 21 2.40 -32.22 54.63
CA THR A 21 2.65 -31.18 53.64
C THR A 21 1.29 -30.59 53.31
N ALA A 22 0.97 -29.45 53.92
CA ALA A 22 -0.15 -28.64 53.49
C ALA A 22 0.01 -28.40 51.98
N PRO A 23 -1.04 -28.57 51.17
CA PRO A 23 -0.99 -28.09 49.81
C PRO A 23 -0.68 -26.61 49.89
N VAL A 24 0.40 -26.17 49.24
CA VAL A 24 0.56 -24.76 48.91
C VAL A 24 -0.66 -24.43 48.05
N MET A 25 -1.69 -23.88 48.68
CA MET A 25 -2.79 -23.28 47.97
C MET A 25 -2.15 -22.18 47.12
N ALA A 26 -2.10 -22.41 45.81
CA ALA A 26 -1.83 -21.34 44.87
C ALA A 26 -2.81 -20.23 45.23
N ALA A 27 -2.28 -19.06 45.58
CA ALA A 27 -3.09 -17.86 45.72
C ALA A 27 -3.96 -17.73 44.46
N PRO A 28 -5.24 -17.32 44.56
CA PRO A 28 -6.04 -17.07 43.37
C PRO A 28 -5.23 -16.18 42.43
N ASP A 29 -4.95 -16.68 41.23
CA ASP A 29 -4.14 -15.97 40.23
C ASP A 29 -4.67 -14.53 40.18
N ALA A 30 -3.81 -13.57 40.52
CA ALA A 30 -4.20 -12.17 40.55
C ALA A 30 -4.88 -11.84 39.20
N PRO A 31 -6.04 -11.17 39.22
CA PRO A 31 -6.82 -10.97 38.01
C PRO A 31 -5.94 -10.33 36.94
N SER A 32 -6.02 -10.89 35.74
CA SER A 32 -5.26 -10.42 34.59
C SER A 32 -6.10 -9.38 33.88
N TRP A 33 -5.53 -8.22 33.57
CA TRP A 33 -6.24 -7.16 32.90
C TRP A 33 -5.62 -6.84 31.56
N LEU A 34 -6.47 -6.69 30.55
CA LEU A 34 -6.14 -5.91 29.38
C LEU A 34 -6.67 -4.50 29.59
N GLN A 35 -5.75 -3.55 29.75
CA GLN A 35 -6.08 -2.20 30.15
C GLN A 35 -5.65 -1.17 29.10
N VAL A 36 -6.48 -0.14 28.98
CA VAL A 36 -6.20 1.12 28.31
C VAL A 36 -6.10 2.19 29.39
N CYS A 37 -4.94 2.80 29.51
CA CYS A 37 -4.76 3.92 30.43
C CYS A 37 -4.95 5.22 29.66
N ALA A 38 -5.62 6.19 30.29
CA ALA A 38 -5.65 7.54 29.78
C ALA A 38 -4.23 8.08 29.60
N ALA A 39 -4.08 8.98 28.63
CA ALA A 39 -2.87 9.72 28.38
C ALA A 39 -2.25 10.26 29.68
N ASP A 40 -1.04 9.80 30.06
CA ASP A 40 -0.24 10.56 31.01
C ASP A 40 -0.02 11.95 30.39
N THR A 41 -0.49 13.00 31.07
CA THR A 41 -0.12 14.38 30.72
C THR A 41 1.35 14.56 31.05
N ARG A 42 2.24 14.12 30.15
CA ARG A 42 3.65 14.54 30.21
C ARG A 42 3.69 16.05 30.02
N GLY A 43 4.59 16.73 30.74
CA GLY A 43 4.62 18.18 31.02
C GLY A 43 4.63 19.18 29.85
N ASN A 44 4.29 18.77 28.63
CA ASN A 44 4.22 19.60 27.44
C ASN A 44 2.77 19.81 26.93
N GLY A 45 1.74 19.44 27.71
CA GLY A 45 0.34 19.78 27.43
C GLY A 45 -0.36 19.00 26.30
N ALA A 46 0.33 18.07 25.63
CA ALA A 46 -0.29 17.17 24.66
C ALA A 46 -0.63 15.81 25.33
N PRO A 47 -1.88 15.32 25.26
CA PRO A 47 -2.21 13.99 25.77
C PRO A 47 -1.48 12.93 24.94
N ALA A 48 -0.68 12.07 25.59
CA ALA A 48 -0.10 10.88 24.99
C ALA A 48 -1.20 9.96 24.41
N PRO A 49 -0.95 9.24 23.31
CA PRO A 49 -1.93 8.28 22.80
C PRO A 49 -2.21 7.19 23.86
N PRO A 50 -3.46 6.71 23.96
CA PRO A 50 -3.79 5.59 24.84
C PRO A 50 -2.93 4.38 24.45
N VAL A 51 -2.41 3.65 25.43
CA VAL A 51 -1.60 2.46 25.20
C VAL A 51 -2.29 1.24 25.81
N LEU A 52 -2.38 0.18 25.01
CA LEU A 52 -2.91 -1.10 25.43
C LEU A 52 -1.83 -1.90 26.19
N ARG A 53 -2.14 -2.36 27.40
CA ARG A 53 -1.20 -3.12 28.25
C ARG A 53 -1.85 -4.31 28.92
N VAL A 54 -1.07 -5.36 29.15
CA VAL A 54 -1.44 -6.49 30.00
C VAL A 54 -0.86 -6.29 31.39
N ARG A 55 -1.65 -6.51 32.44
CA ARG A 55 -1.20 -6.38 33.84
C ARG A 55 -1.70 -7.53 34.71
N ALA A 56 -0.86 -7.96 35.66
CA ALA A 56 -1.26 -8.79 36.80
C ALA A 56 -1.68 -7.89 37.98
N GLY A 57 -2.81 -8.20 38.62
CA GLY A 57 -3.26 -7.48 39.83
C GLY A 57 -4.27 -6.36 39.56
N PRO A 58 -4.58 -5.50 40.55
CA PRO A 58 -5.66 -4.53 40.43
C PRO A 58 -5.39 -3.49 39.33
N LEU A 59 -6.47 -3.02 38.71
CA LEU A 59 -6.44 -1.96 37.71
C LEU A 59 -5.96 -0.65 38.38
N PRO A 60 -4.96 0.07 37.82
CA PRO A 60 -4.55 1.37 38.35
C PRO A 60 -5.67 2.42 38.23
N ASP A 61 -5.69 3.39 39.14
CA ASP A 61 -6.59 4.54 39.09
C ASP A 61 -6.42 5.29 37.76
N GLY A 62 -7.54 5.60 37.10
CA GLY A 62 -7.56 6.28 35.80
C GLY A 62 -7.33 5.39 34.56
N CYS A 63 -7.09 4.09 34.75
CA CYS A 63 -7.12 3.12 33.65
C CYS A 63 -8.51 2.46 33.56
N ARG A 64 -8.88 2.01 32.36
CA ARG A 64 -10.05 1.15 32.13
C ARG A 64 -9.58 -0.14 31.45
N GLY A 65 -10.33 -1.23 31.61
CA GLY A 65 -9.93 -2.50 31.01
C GLY A 65 -10.95 -3.60 31.19
N ILE A 66 -10.62 -4.76 30.62
CA ILE A 66 -11.36 -6.01 30.74
C ILE A 66 -10.49 -7.07 31.43
N ALA A 67 -11.11 -7.87 32.29
CA ALA A 67 -10.47 -9.02 32.89
C ALA A 67 -10.24 -10.11 31.83
N LEU A 68 -9.02 -10.65 31.78
CA LEU A 68 -8.65 -11.74 30.90
C LEU A 68 -8.81 -13.08 31.63
N PRO A 69 -9.36 -14.11 30.97
CA PRO A 69 -9.50 -15.45 31.54
C PRO A 69 -8.16 -16.24 31.54
N VAL A 70 -7.04 -15.57 31.25
CA VAL A 70 -5.70 -16.16 31.13
C VAL A 70 -4.71 -15.34 31.94
N ALA A 71 -3.80 -16.01 32.65
CA ALA A 71 -2.75 -15.37 33.43
C ALA A 71 -1.80 -14.55 32.53
N PRO A 72 -1.17 -13.45 33.00
CA PRO A 72 -0.37 -12.58 32.14
C PRO A 72 0.89 -13.29 31.64
N GLY A 73 1.40 -14.25 32.43
CA GLY A 73 2.51 -15.11 32.04
C GLY A 73 2.20 -16.02 30.84
N GLN A 74 0.92 -16.26 30.51
CA GLN A 74 0.48 -17.01 29.33
C GLN A 74 0.32 -16.13 28.09
N ILE A 75 0.38 -14.80 28.24
CA ILE A 75 0.28 -13.87 27.12
C ILE A 75 1.68 -13.61 26.58
N ALA A 76 1.85 -13.87 25.29
CA ALA A 76 3.09 -13.67 24.57
C ALA A 76 3.21 -12.24 24.05
N ALA A 77 2.13 -11.72 23.46
CA ALA A 77 2.07 -10.36 22.94
C ALA A 77 0.62 -9.86 22.87
N VAL A 78 0.45 -8.54 22.87
CA VAL A 78 -0.82 -7.89 22.61
C VAL A 78 -0.60 -6.69 21.71
N ARG A 79 -1.54 -6.46 20.79
CA ARG A 79 -1.61 -5.21 20.02
C ARG A 79 -3.06 -4.78 19.76
N PRO A 80 -3.32 -3.47 19.64
CA PRO A 80 -4.54 -3.02 19.01
C PRO A 80 -4.53 -3.37 17.52
N ALA A 81 -5.70 -3.76 17.01
CA ALA A 81 -5.99 -3.84 15.58
C ALA A 81 -6.53 -2.50 15.09
N THR A 82 -6.34 -2.21 13.81
CA THR A 82 -6.93 -1.05 13.14
C THR A 82 -8.35 -1.39 12.65
N PRO A 83 -9.25 -0.40 12.44
CA PRO A 83 -10.56 -0.64 11.86
C PRO A 83 -10.51 -1.35 10.50
N SER A 84 -9.48 -1.05 9.69
CA SER A 84 -9.27 -1.72 8.41
C SER A 84 -8.84 -3.18 8.57
N ASP A 85 -8.30 -3.57 9.72
CA ASP A 85 -7.91 -4.96 9.96
C ASP A 85 -9.13 -5.87 10.07
N ARG A 86 -10.33 -5.42 10.50
CA ARG A 86 -11.54 -6.26 10.60
C ARG A 86 -11.30 -7.67 11.18
N VAL A 87 -10.52 -7.76 12.25
CA VAL A 87 -9.97 -9.04 12.76
C VAL A 87 -11.03 -9.99 13.29
N THR A 88 -12.10 -9.46 13.88
CA THR A 88 -13.22 -10.25 14.41
C THR A 88 -14.08 -10.87 13.31
N ASP A 89 -14.13 -10.26 12.13
CA ASP A 89 -14.82 -10.77 10.94
C ASP A 89 -13.97 -11.76 10.14
N ALA A 90 -12.65 -11.71 10.29
CA ALA A 90 -11.70 -12.45 9.49
C ALA A 90 -11.88 -13.98 9.53
N ARG A 91 -11.77 -14.65 8.39
CA ARG A 91 -11.60 -16.12 8.31
C ARG A 91 -10.16 -16.51 8.64
N THR A 92 -9.20 -15.71 8.19
CA THR A 92 -7.76 -15.91 8.39
C THR A 92 -7.14 -14.59 8.83
N ILE A 93 -6.23 -14.64 9.80
CA ILE A 93 -5.37 -13.52 10.19
C ILE A 93 -3.93 -13.89 9.82
N LEU A 94 -3.25 -12.97 9.13
CA LEU A 94 -1.85 -13.05 8.75
C LEU A 94 -1.08 -12.04 9.60
N ILE A 95 -0.07 -12.50 10.33
CA ILE A 95 0.80 -11.66 11.15
C ILE A 95 2.20 -11.68 10.57
N TYR A 96 2.71 -10.52 10.19
CA TYR A 96 4.03 -10.32 9.62
C TYR A 96 5.03 -9.98 10.71
N ARG A 97 6.24 -10.55 10.65
CA ARG A 97 7.30 -10.33 11.63
C ARG A 97 8.66 -10.26 10.93
N PRO A 98 9.59 -9.39 11.36
CA PRO A 98 10.96 -9.46 10.88
C PRO A 98 11.57 -10.84 11.17
N GLU A 99 12.25 -11.46 10.20
CA GLU A 99 12.80 -12.81 10.41
C GLU A 99 13.79 -12.89 11.58
N ARG A 100 14.60 -11.83 11.78
CA ARG A 100 15.54 -11.75 12.91
C ARG A 100 14.82 -11.72 14.27
N ALA A 101 13.62 -11.15 14.34
CA ALA A 101 12.85 -11.11 15.59
C ALA A 101 12.34 -12.51 15.99
N ASP A 102 11.94 -13.33 15.00
CA ASP A 102 11.54 -14.72 15.25
C ASP A 102 12.74 -15.59 15.68
N GLN A 103 13.95 -15.34 15.17
CA GLN A 103 15.18 -16.03 15.63
C GLN A 103 15.54 -15.71 17.08
N ALA A 104 15.22 -14.52 17.57
CA ALA A 104 15.39 -14.13 18.97
C ALA A 104 14.35 -14.76 19.92
N GLY A 105 13.42 -15.56 19.40
CA GLY A 105 12.43 -16.30 20.18
C GLY A 105 11.40 -15.43 20.90
N THR A 106 11.31 -14.13 20.58
CA THR A 106 10.36 -13.21 21.22
C THR A 106 9.10 -13.10 20.37
N PRO A 107 7.95 -13.64 20.79
CA PRO A 107 6.73 -13.56 20.01
C PRO A 107 6.26 -12.10 19.99
N ALA A 108 6.25 -11.47 18.81
CA ALA A 108 5.73 -10.13 18.63
C ALA A 108 4.60 -10.13 17.60
N LEU A 109 3.58 -9.30 17.81
CA LEU A 109 2.55 -9.07 16.81
C LEU A 109 3.01 -7.89 15.94
N GLY A 110 3.68 -8.17 14.81
CA GLY A 110 3.97 -7.16 13.79
C GLY A 110 2.74 -6.87 12.93
N ALA A 111 2.90 -6.40 11.69
CA ALA A 111 1.78 -5.98 10.84
C ALA A 111 0.72 -7.09 10.65
N VAL A 112 -0.55 -6.70 10.47
CA VAL A 112 -1.68 -7.62 10.39
C VAL A 112 -2.41 -7.41 9.07
N GLU A 113 -2.75 -8.52 8.43
CA GLU A 113 -3.67 -8.55 7.29
C GLU A 113 -4.74 -9.59 7.56
N THR A 114 -5.96 -9.33 7.09
CA THR A 114 -7.09 -10.24 7.29
C THR A 114 -7.72 -10.66 5.99
N VAL A 115 -8.05 -11.94 5.93
CA VAL A 115 -8.83 -12.52 4.85
C VAL A 115 -10.25 -12.70 5.35
N LEU A 116 -11.17 -11.91 4.81
CA LEU A 116 -12.57 -11.97 5.18
C LEU A 116 -13.24 -13.22 4.58
N PRO A 117 -14.29 -13.77 5.22
CA PRO A 117 -15.18 -14.72 4.57
C PRO A 117 -15.78 -14.09 3.29
N PRO A 118 -16.12 -14.89 2.27
CA PRO A 118 -16.88 -14.39 1.13
C PRO A 118 -18.15 -13.71 1.67
N ALA A 119 -18.35 -12.43 1.35
CA ALA A 119 -19.55 -11.74 1.78
C ALA A 119 -20.77 -12.46 1.21
N ALA A 120 -21.80 -12.70 2.04
CA ALA A 120 -23.15 -12.84 1.49
C ALA A 120 -23.43 -11.52 0.77
N ALA A 121 -23.65 -11.57 -0.55
CA ALA A 121 -23.68 -10.39 -1.41
C ALA A 121 -24.72 -9.36 -0.93
N THR A 122 -24.29 -8.42 -0.09
CA THR A 122 -25.05 -7.21 0.22
C THR A 122 -24.83 -6.25 -0.94
N HIS A 123 -25.90 -6.02 -1.71
CA HIS A 123 -25.96 -5.17 -2.89
C HIS A 123 -25.79 -3.67 -2.53
N ALA A 124 -24.61 -3.28 -2.04
CA ALA A 124 -24.10 -1.95 -2.34
C ALA A 124 -23.41 -2.07 -3.72
N PRO A 125 -23.71 -1.20 -4.71
CA PRO A 125 -22.96 -1.22 -5.95
C PRO A 125 -21.49 -0.96 -5.60
N ALA A 126 -20.65 -1.98 -5.73
CA ALA A 126 -19.22 -1.84 -5.54
C ALA A 126 -18.73 -0.72 -6.48
N ALA A 127 -17.89 0.18 -5.96
CA ALA A 127 -17.21 1.15 -6.79
C ALA A 127 -16.54 0.40 -7.96
N ARG A 128 -16.91 0.75 -9.19
CA ARG A 128 -16.38 0.06 -10.37
C ARG A 128 -14.86 0.24 -10.40
N THR A 129 -14.13 -0.86 -10.53
CA THR A 129 -12.67 -0.79 -10.71
C THR A 129 -12.33 -0.22 -12.07
N ALA A 130 -11.10 0.26 -12.24
CA ALA A 130 -10.61 0.72 -13.53
C ALA A 130 -10.57 -0.43 -14.54
N ALA A 131 -10.88 -0.15 -15.81
CA ALA A 131 -10.80 -1.14 -16.87
C ALA A 131 -9.34 -1.59 -17.05
N PRO A 132 -9.08 -2.90 -17.16
CA PRO A 132 -7.71 -3.40 -17.25
C PRO A 132 -7.10 -3.04 -18.61
N LEU A 133 -5.79 -2.78 -18.60
CA LEU A 133 -5.03 -2.33 -19.77
C LEU A 133 -4.16 -3.47 -20.31
N HIS A 134 -3.92 -3.49 -21.62
CA HIS A 134 -3.12 -4.51 -22.32
C HIS A 134 -3.63 -5.97 -22.22
N VAL A 135 -4.82 -6.19 -21.65
CA VAL A 135 -5.45 -7.52 -21.58
C VAL A 135 -6.54 -7.66 -22.63
N ASN A 136 -6.75 -8.88 -23.13
CA ASN A 136 -7.90 -9.19 -23.98
C ASN A 136 -9.18 -9.13 -23.14
N LEU A 137 -10.10 -8.25 -23.53
CA LEU A 137 -11.33 -7.96 -22.79
C LEU A 137 -12.46 -8.95 -23.11
N LEU A 138 -12.36 -9.72 -24.20
CA LEU A 138 -13.47 -10.55 -24.70
C LEU A 138 -14.01 -11.55 -23.68
N ASP A 139 -13.14 -12.20 -22.90
CA ASP A 139 -13.54 -13.18 -21.87
C ASP A 139 -14.14 -12.54 -20.62
N ARG A 140 -14.09 -11.21 -20.53
CA ARG A 140 -14.54 -10.42 -19.38
C ARG A 140 -15.70 -9.48 -19.73
N LEU A 141 -16.15 -9.47 -20.98
CA LEU A 141 -17.27 -8.66 -21.47
C LEU A 141 -18.57 -9.48 -21.52
N GLN A 142 -19.67 -8.85 -21.12
CA GLN A 142 -21.02 -9.39 -21.27
C GLN A 142 -21.56 -9.03 -22.65
N LEU A 143 -21.96 -10.05 -23.39
CA LEU A 143 -22.46 -9.96 -24.75
C LEU A 143 -23.99 -9.83 -24.76
N ARG A 144 -24.52 -8.81 -25.45
CA ARG A 144 -25.97 -8.69 -25.70
C ARG A 144 -26.25 -8.28 -27.15
N PRO A 145 -26.78 -9.19 -28.00
CA PRO A 145 -27.30 -8.83 -29.31
C PRO A 145 -28.46 -7.83 -29.20
N TYR A 146 -28.60 -6.95 -30.17
CA TYR A 146 -29.74 -6.04 -30.31
C TYR A 146 -30.18 -5.91 -31.78
N GLY A 147 -31.43 -5.49 -31.98
CA GLY A 147 -32.03 -5.25 -33.29
C GLY A 147 -33.38 -5.94 -33.44
N VAL A 148 -34.26 -5.33 -34.24
CA VAL A 148 -35.68 -5.73 -34.35
C VAL A 148 -35.94 -6.82 -35.40
N GLU A 149 -34.97 -7.12 -36.26
CA GLU A 149 -35.09 -8.11 -37.35
C GLU A 149 -34.49 -9.48 -36.97
N GLU A 150 -34.04 -9.65 -35.71
CA GLU A 150 -33.32 -10.84 -35.21
C GLU A 150 -32.17 -11.29 -36.13
N ARG A 151 -31.55 -10.33 -36.82
CA ARG A 151 -30.57 -10.61 -37.87
C ARG A 151 -29.16 -10.83 -37.35
N VAL A 152 -28.95 -10.84 -36.04
CA VAL A 152 -27.62 -10.90 -35.42
C VAL A 152 -27.52 -12.12 -34.54
N HIS A 153 -26.55 -12.98 -34.85
CA HIS A 153 -26.11 -14.04 -33.98
C HIS A 153 -24.68 -13.71 -33.51
N ALA A 154 -24.45 -13.70 -32.20
CA ALA A 154 -23.14 -13.43 -31.65
C ALA A 154 -22.82 -14.41 -30.53
N GLN A 155 -21.56 -14.85 -30.48
CA GLN A 155 -21.07 -15.76 -29.45
C GLN A 155 -19.60 -15.50 -29.17
N VAL A 156 -19.19 -15.75 -27.93
CA VAL A 156 -17.79 -15.84 -27.53
C VAL A 156 -17.47 -17.31 -27.30
N ALA A 157 -16.51 -17.85 -28.04
CA ALA A 157 -16.00 -19.21 -27.87
C ALA A 157 -14.48 -19.18 -28.02
N ASP A 158 -13.76 -19.89 -27.15
CA ASP A 158 -12.29 -19.98 -27.15
C ASP A 158 -11.59 -18.60 -27.21
N GLY A 159 -12.07 -17.62 -26.45
CA GLY A 159 -11.50 -16.26 -26.41
C GLY A 159 -11.76 -15.40 -27.65
N ARG A 160 -12.58 -15.89 -28.60
CA ARG A 160 -12.89 -15.23 -29.87
C ARG A 160 -14.37 -14.89 -29.96
N LEU A 161 -14.66 -13.62 -30.21
CA LEU A 161 -16.00 -13.14 -30.51
C LEU A 161 -16.30 -13.36 -32.00
N THR A 162 -17.41 -14.02 -32.32
CA THR A 162 -17.94 -14.11 -33.68
C THR A 162 -19.31 -13.46 -33.73
N VAL A 163 -19.49 -12.52 -34.66
CA VAL A 163 -20.75 -11.82 -34.95
C VAL A 163 -21.14 -12.14 -36.39
N GLN A 164 -22.32 -12.73 -36.58
CA GLN A 164 -22.90 -13.03 -37.86
C GLN A 164 -24.15 -12.18 -38.04
N CYS A 165 -24.17 -11.39 -39.12
CA CYS A 165 -25.26 -10.51 -39.48
C CYS A 165 -25.92 -11.06 -40.75
N ARG A 166 -27.25 -11.19 -40.75
CA ARG A 166 -28.07 -11.35 -41.97
C ARG A 166 -28.39 -9.97 -42.56
N GLY A 167 -28.71 -9.91 -43.85
CA GLY A 167 -29.11 -8.65 -44.50
C GLY A 167 -30.37 -8.06 -43.88
N GLY A 168 -30.45 -6.73 -43.80
CA GLY A 168 -31.54 -6.02 -43.15
C GLY A 168 -31.38 -4.51 -43.17
N GLY A 169 -32.49 -3.78 -43.10
CA GLY A 169 -32.51 -2.32 -43.21
C GLY A 169 -32.54 -1.59 -41.86
N LYS A 170 -32.79 -2.31 -40.76
CA LYS A 170 -32.88 -1.73 -39.42
C LYS A 170 -31.56 -1.87 -38.64
N PRO A 171 -31.29 -0.96 -37.69
CA PRO A 171 -30.14 -1.06 -36.79
C PRO A 171 -30.14 -2.40 -36.06
N ALA A 172 -29.01 -3.08 -36.11
CA ALA A 172 -28.79 -4.32 -35.39
C ALA A 172 -27.30 -4.49 -35.10
N GLY A 173 -26.96 -5.18 -34.03
CA GLY A 173 -25.58 -5.35 -33.63
C GLY A 173 -25.43 -6.07 -32.30
N VAL A 174 -24.31 -5.78 -31.65
CA VAL A 174 -23.92 -6.39 -30.38
C VAL A 174 -23.44 -5.30 -29.43
N LEU A 175 -23.92 -5.33 -28.19
CA LEU A 175 -23.39 -4.53 -27.09
C LEU A 175 -22.43 -5.38 -26.25
N LEU A 176 -21.26 -4.83 -25.96
CA LEU A 176 -20.24 -5.42 -25.12
C LEU A 176 -20.10 -4.58 -23.85
N SER A 177 -20.59 -5.10 -22.72
CA SER A 177 -20.63 -4.38 -21.44
C SER A 177 -19.64 -4.98 -20.44
N ALA A 178 -19.11 -4.17 -19.51
CA ALA A 178 -18.29 -4.68 -18.40
C ALA A 178 -18.52 -3.92 -17.09
N PRO A 179 -18.10 -4.49 -15.94
CA PRO A 179 -18.32 -3.90 -14.62
C PRO A 179 -17.30 -2.81 -14.24
N TRP A 180 -16.51 -2.30 -15.19
CA TRP A 180 -15.44 -1.33 -14.92
C TRP A 180 -15.83 0.11 -15.26
N ALA A 181 -15.03 1.05 -14.76
CA ALA A 181 -14.98 2.42 -15.22
C ALA A 181 -13.81 2.59 -16.19
N MET A 182 -13.92 3.53 -17.14
CA MET A 182 -12.83 3.81 -18.08
C MET A 182 -11.78 4.71 -17.40
N PRO A 183 -10.48 4.33 -17.42
CA PRO A 183 -9.42 5.19 -16.89
C PRO A 183 -9.40 6.56 -17.57
N ARG A 184 -8.89 7.59 -16.89
CA ARG A 184 -8.75 8.95 -17.46
C ARG A 184 -7.52 9.12 -18.37
N ALA A 185 -6.77 8.06 -18.62
CA ALA A 185 -5.72 8.03 -19.65
C ALA A 185 -6.23 8.40 -21.04
N ALA A 186 -5.34 8.92 -21.88
CA ALA A 186 -5.49 8.82 -23.32
C ALA A 186 -5.42 7.34 -23.72
N LEU A 187 -6.51 6.81 -24.28
CA LEU A 187 -6.64 5.38 -24.58
C LEU A 187 -6.99 5.17 -26.03
N VAL A 188 -6.59 4.01 -26.55
CA VAL A 188 -7.07 3.45 -27.81
C VAL A 188 -7.71 2.09 -27.56
N LEU A 189 -8.73 1.77 -28.34
CA LEU A 189 -9.29 0.43 -28.45
C LEU A 189 -8.57 -0.29 -29.60
N ALA A 190 -7.70 -1.22 -29.27
CA ALA A 190 -6.98 -2.04 -30.22
C ALA A 190 -7.76 -3.35 -30.48
N ALA A 191 -8.05 -3.65 -31.74
CA ALA A 191 -8.76 -4.85 -32.15
C ALA A 191 -7.94 -5.66 -33.16
N GLN A 192 -7.82 -6.97 -32.93
CA GLN A 192 -7.36 -7.95 -33.92
C GLN A 192 -8.58 -8.72 -34.43
N TYR A 193 -8.84 -8.66 -35.73
CA TYR A 193 -10.11 -9.14 -36.29
C TYR A 193 -10.00 -9.66 -37.73
N GLN A 194 -11.06 -10.31 -38.17
CA GLN A 194 -11.33 -10.69 -39.56
C GLN A 194 -12.77 -10.28 -39.86
N ALA A 195 -13.00 -9.62 -40.99
CA ALA A 195 -14.34 -9.23 -41.42
C ALA A 195 -14.51 -9.47 -42.91
N ASP A 196 -15.70 -9.85 -43.35
CA ASP A 196 -16.10 -9.91 -44.77
C ASP A 196 -16.97 -8.69 -45.19
N GLY A 197 -17.29 -7.81 -44.23
CA GLY A 197 -18.05 -6.58 -44.40
C GLY A 197 -17.48 -5.44 -43.55
N VAL A 198 -18.21 -4.32 -43.48
CA VAL A 198 -17.80 -3.14 -42.68
C VAL A 198 -18.71 -2.97 -41.47
N PHE A 199 -18.12 -3.08 -40.28
CA PHE A 199 -18.79 -2.95 -39.00
C PHE A 199 -18.41 -1.62 -38.36
N SER A 200 -19.38 -0.88 -37.82
CA SER A 200 -19.10 0.34 -37.06
C SER A 200 -18.87 0.00 -35.60
N VAL A 201 -17.94 0.69 -34.96
CA VAL A 201 -17.63 0.56 -33.54
C VAL A 201 -17.94 1.89 -32.87
N ALA A 202 -18.76 1.84 -31.82
CA ALA A 202 -19.11 3.02 -31.06
C ALA A 202 -19.05 2.73 -29.55
N LEU A 203 -19.07 3.78 -28.75
CA LEU A 203 -19.05 3.71 -27.29
C LEU A 203 -20.26 4.43 -26.70
N ALA A 204 -20.84 3.92 -25.63
CA ALA A 204 -21.91 4.59 -24.91
C ALA A 204 -21.62 4.65 -23.41
N ASP A 205 -21.83 5.84 -22.84
CA ASP A 205 -21.97 6.06 -21.41
C ASP A 205 -23.45 6.00 -20.99
N ASP A 206 -23.75 6.29 -19.73
CA ASP A 206 -25.12 6.31 -19.20
C ASP A 206 -26.06 7.22 -19.99
N ALA A 207 -25.64 8.45 -20.27
CA ALA A 207 -26.46 9.43 -20.95
C ALA A 207 -26.71 9.03 -22.41
N ALA A 208 -25.64 8.64 -23.12
CA ALA A 208 -25.74 8.18 -24.49
C ALA A 208 -26.61 6.92 -24.60
N SER A 209 -26.44 5.96 -23.67
CA SER A 209 -27.24 4.75 -23.64
C SER A 209 -28.72 5.01 -23.37
N ALA A 210 -29.07 6.00 -22.53
CA ALA A 210 -30.46 6.36 -22.26
C ALA A 210 -31.14 7.03 -23.46
N ASP A 211 -30.37 7.81 -24.23
CA ASP A 211 -30.85 8.51 -25.43
C ASP A 211 -30.73 7.67 -26.72
N GLU A 212 -30.34 6.39 -26.62
CA GLU A 212 -30.01 5.51 -27.76
C GLU A 212 -28.96 6.10 -28.72
N ARG A 213 -28.06 6.95 -28.19
CA ARG A 213 -26.91 7.52 -28.90
C ARG A 213 -25.65 6.71 -28.61
N ALA A 214 -24.69 6.79 -29.52
CA ALA A 214 -23.36 6.26 -29.29
C ALA A 214 -22.30 7.17 -29.93
N LEU A 215 -21.13 7.23 -29.30
CA LEU A 215 -19.97 7.97 -29.74
C LEU A 215 -19.18 7.11 -30.74
N ASP A 216 -19.17 7.51 -32.00
CA ASP A 216 -18.48 6.77 -33.06
C ASP A 216 -16.96 6.73 -32.81
N LEU A 217 -16.39 5.53 -32.79
CA LEU A 217 -14.95 5.29 -32.64
C LEU A 217 -14.29 4.93 -33.98
N GLY A 218 -15.07 4.50 -34.98
CA GLY A 218 -14.57 4.11 -36.29
C GLY A 218 -15.15 2.80 -36.80
N ARG A 219 -14.42 2.13 -37.70
CA ARG A 219 -14.93 0.97 -38.46
C ARG A 219 -13.92 -0.18 -38.50
N LEU A 220 -14.44 -1.40 -38.53
CA LEU A 220 -13.71 -2.65 -38.78
C LEU A 220 -14.14 -3.17 -40.15
N GLY A 221 -13.21 -3.25 -41.11
CA GLY A 221 -13.52 -3.60 -42.50
C GLY A 221 -12.66 -4.74 -43.03
N SER A 222 -13.06 -5.34 -44.15
CA SER A 222 -12.39 -6.51 -44.74
C SER A 222 -10.96 -6.28 -45.25
N GLY A 223 -10.54 -5.03 -45.41
CA GLY A 223 -9.20 -4.67 -45.89
C GLY A 223 -8.09 -4.70 -44.82
N ALA A 224 -8.40 -4.96 -43.56
CA ALA A 224 -7.43 -4.98 -42.47
C ALA A 224 -7.71 -6.11 -41.47
N THR A 225 -6.67 -6.53 -40.77
CA THR A 225 -6.77 -7.52 -39.68
C THR A 225 -6.55 -6.91 -38.30
N HIS A 226 -6.20 -5.62 -38.25
CA HIS A 226 -5.90 -4.86 -37.05
C HIS A 226 -6.52 -3.47 -37.16
N ALA A 227 -7.06 -2.96 -36.06
CA ALA A 227 -7.54 -1.59 -35.95
C ALA A 227 -7.12 -0.99 -34.60
N VAL A 228 -6.80 0.30 -34.60
CA VAL A 228 -6.51 1.10 -33.41
C VAL A 228 -7.46 2.29 -33.44
N LEU A 229 -8.46 2.28 -32.56
CA LEU A 229 -9.54 3.27 -32.54
C LEU A 229 -9.36 4.18 -31.32
N PRO A 230 -8.99 5.46 -31.49
CA PRO A 230 -8.76 6.35 -30.35
C PRO A 230 -10.05 6.65 -29.60
N LEU A 231 -10.00 6.57 -28.26
CA LEU A 231 -11.11 7.00 -27.43
C LEU A 231 -11.12 8.53 -27.34
N PRO A 232 -12.29 9.19 -27.45
CA PRO A 232 -12.36 10.63 -27.33
C PRO A 232 -11.86 11.14 -25.97
N ALA A 233 -11.11 12.24 -25.99
CA ALA A 233 -10.54 12.84 -24.79
C ALA A 233 -11.61 13.43 -23.86
N SER A 234 -12.74 13.91 -24.42
CA SER A 234 -13.82 14.57 -23.70
C SER A 234 -15.18 14.31 -24.37
N GLY A 235 -16.26 14.77 -23.74
CA GLY A 235 -17.61 14.70 -24.30
C GLY A 235 -18.40 13.43 -23.95
N TRP A 236 -17.91 12.65 -22.98
CA TRP A 236 -18.57 11.46 -22.45
C TRP A 236 -18.16 11.22 -21.00
N ASP A 237 -19.02 10.53 -20.25
CA ASP A 237 -18.76 10.12 -18.87
C ASP A 237 -18.00 8.79 -18.82
N ARG A 238 -16.71 8.87 -18.49
CA ARG A 238 -15.83 7.70 -18.34
C ARG A 238 -16.21 6.81 -17.16
N ALA A 239 -16.69 7.40 -16.07
CA ALA A 239 -17.16 6.65 -14.90
C ALA A 239 -18.52 6.00 -15.18
N GLY A 240 -19.37 6.71 -15.93
CA GLY A 240 -20.66 6.27 -16.44
C GLY A 240 -20.60 5.35 -17.66
N TRP A 241 -19.43 4.95 -18.15
CA TRP A 241 -19.32 4.04 -19.30
C TRP A 241 -20.19 2.78 -19.13
N ARG A 242 -20.80 2.31 -20.23
CA ARG A 242 -21.68 1.14 -20.21
C ARG A 242 -21.28 0.06 -21.19
N HIS A 243 -21.07 0.41 -22.46
CA HIS A 243 -20.79 -0.59 -23.47
C HIS A 243 -20.02 -0.07 -24.68
N ILE A 244 -19.39 -1.00 -25.39
CA ILE A 244 -18.94 -0.84 -26.77
C ILE A 244 -20.03 -1.45 -27.66
N ALA A 245 -20.51 -0.70 -28.65
CA ALA A 245 -21.48 -1.16 -29.63
C ALA A 245 -20.77 -1.53 -30.94
N LEU A 246 -21.04 -2.75 -31.42
CA LEU A 246 -20.64 -3.22 -32.74
C LEU A 246 -21.89 -3.28 -33.63
N THR A 247 -21.95 -2.43 -34.66
CA THR A 247 -23.12 -2.31 -35.54
C THR A 247 -22.91 -3.11 -36.83
N CYS A 248 -23.87 -3.96 -37.17
CA CYS A 248 -23.88 -4.75 -38.40
C CYS A 248 -24.07 -3.87 -39.65
N PRO A 249 -23.43 -4.19 -40.79
CA PRO A 249 -23.79 -3.60 -42.08
C PRO A 249 -25.22 -4.00 -42.51
N GLY A 250 -25.75 -3.33 -43.54
CA GLY A 250 -27.09 -3.62 -44.09
C GLY A 250 -27.19 -4.91 -44.92
N HIS A 251 -26.07 -5.58 -45.20
CA HIS A 251 -25.99 -6.84 -45.93
C HIS A 251 -25.48 -7.97 -45.02
N ALA A 252 -25.50 -9.20 -45.51
CA ALA A 252 -24.97 -10.34 -44.78
C ALA A 252 -23.46 -10.20 -44.61
N ALA A 253 -22.97 -10.31 -43.38
CA ALA A 253 -21.55 -10.16 -43.07
C ALA A 253 -21.20 -10.87 -41.76
N THR A 254 -19.94 -11.26 -41.62
CA THR A 254 -19.32 -11.88 -40.47
C THR A 254 -18.16 -11.02 -39.97
N LEU A 255 -18.10 -10.83 -38.67
CA LEU A 255 -16.96 -10.25 -37.95
C LEU A 255 -16.49 -11.28 -36.92
N ALA A 256 -15.19 -11.57 -36.94
CA ALA A 256 -14.53 -12.33 -35.90
C ALA A 256 -13.44 -11.49 -35.25
N ILE A 257 -13.53 -11.29 -33.94
CA ILE A 257 -12.52 -10.55 -33.16
C ILE A 257 -11.76 -11.57 -32.30
N GLY A 258 -10.46 -11.69 -32.52
CA GLY A 258 -9.57 -12.55 -31.74
C GLY A 258 -8.98 -11.85 -30.51
N SER A 259 -8.89 -10.52 -30.54
CA SER A 259 -8.43 -9.73 -29.39
C SER A 259 -9.05 -8.35 -29.41
N LEU A 260 -9.53 -7.90 -28.26
CA LEU A 260 -10.03 -6.53 -28.04
C LEU A 260 -9.38 -5.98 -26.76
N GLN A 261 -8.56 -4.93 -26.86
CA GLN A 261 -7.76 -4.42 -25.74
C GLN A 261 -7.89 -2.91 -25.62
N LEU A 262 -7.88 -2.41 -24.39
CA LEU A 262 -7.58 -1.01 -24.11
C LEU A 262 -6.07 -0.85 -23.96
N GLN A 263 -5.50 0.08 -24.72
CA GLN A 263 -4.08 0.40 -24.66
C GLN A 263 -3.89 1.89 -24.34
N PRO A 264 -2.99 2.24 -23.41
CA PRO A 264 -2.54 3.60 -23.24
C PRO A 264 -2.00 4.14 -24.56
N GLN A 265 -2.33 5.39 -24.86
CA GLN A 265 -1.69 6.15 -25.92
C GLN A 265 -0.62 7.04 -25.26
N PRO A 266 0.68 6.67 -25.36
CA PRO A 266 1.74 7.43 -24.72
C PRO A 266 1.74 8.89 -25.19
N SER A 267 2.10 9.79 -24.29
CA SER A 267 2.32 11.19 -24.64
C SER A 267 3.50 11.33 -25.60
N THR A 268 3.34 12.20 -26.60
CA THR A 268 4.45 12.62 -27.48
C THR A 268 5.31 13.72 -26.86
N GLY A 269 4.97 14.18 -25.65
CA GLY A 269 5.70 15.20 -24.92
C GLY A 269 7.03 14.72 -24.34
N PRO A 270 7.79 15.63 -23.68
CA PRO A 270 9.05 15.27 -23.05
C PRO A 270 8.87 14.20 -21.98
N VAL A 271 9.75 13.19 -21.98
CA VAL A 271 9.80 12.16 -20.94
C VAL A 271 10.00 12.82 -19.57
N ARG A 272 9.16 12.45 -18.61
CA ARG A 272 9.24 12.94 -17.24
C ARG A 272 10.52 12.46 -16.56
N ALA A 273 11.13 13.33 -15.75
CA ALA A 273 12.38 13.01 -15.06
C ALA A 273 12.17 11.88 -14.03
N ARG A 274 13.08 10.90 -14.02
CA ARG A 274 13.19 9.92 -12.93
C ARG A 274 13.75 10.57 -11.68
N ALA A 275 13.26 10.14 -10.53
CA ALA A 275 13.69 10.63 -9.22
C ALA A 275 14.26 9.52 -8.33
N THR A 276 15.11 9.90 -7.38
CA THR A 276 15.60 9.03 -6.30
C THR A 276 15.87 9.84 -5.04
N TRP A 277 15.97 9.14 -3.91
CA TRP A 277 16.29 9.71 -2.61
C TRP A 277 17.77 9.64 -2.26
N VAL A 278 18.23 10.65 -1.52
CA VAL A 278 19.54 10.74 -0.86
C VAL A 278 19.28 11.10 0.61
N TRP A 279 18.90 10.08 1.38
CA TRP A 279 18.44 10.20 2.78
C TRP A 279 19.51 10.70 3.75
N ARG A 280 20.80 10.48 3.45
CA ARG A 280 21.88 10.88 4.34
C ARG A 280 22.47 12.19 3.85
N ALA A 281 22.23 13.28 4.57
CA ALA A 281 22.78 14.59 4.22
C ALA A 281 24.30 14.59 4.08
N LYS A 282 25.01 13.76 4.88
CA LYS A 282 26.47 13.60 4.80
C LYS A 282 26.96 13.15 3.42
N ASP A 283 26.14 12.46 2.63
CA ASP A 283 26.54 11.92 1.33
C ASP A 283 26.71 13.05 0.30
N TRP A 284 25.72 13.95 0.19
CA TRP A 284 25.83 15.10 -0.71
C TRP A 284 26.75 16.20 -0.15
N ILE A 285 26.88 16.31 1.18
CA ILE A 285 27.81 17.26 1.82
C ILE A 285 29.27 16.82 1.63
N GLY A 286 29.56 15.53 1.82
CA GLY A 286 30.91 14.99 1.80
C GLY A 286 31.40 14.58 0.41
N ALA A 287 30.50 14.05 -0.43
CA ALA A 287 30.85 13.52 -1.75
C ALA A 287 29.83 13.94 -2.85
N PRO A 288 29.60 15.25 -3.05
CA PRO A 288 28.58 15.76 -4.00
C PRO A 288 28.76 15.23 -5.43
N ALA A 289 30.01 15.15 -5.92
CA ALA A 289 30.30 14.65 -7.26
C ALA A 289 29.93 13.16 -7.43
N ALA A 290 30.12 12.34 -6.40
CA ALA A 290 29.78 10.93 -6.43
C ALA A 290 28.25 10.73 -6.51
N VAL A 291 27.49 11.51 -5.73
CA VAL A 291 26.02 11.53 -5.77
C VAL A 291 25.51 11.88 -7.17
N LEU A 292 26.02 12.95 -7.78
CA LEU A 292 25.60 13.35 -9.13
C LEU A 292 26.03 12.35 -10.20
N ALA A 293 27.21 11.74 -10.06
CA ALA A 293 27.66 10.69 -10.97
C ALA A 293 26.74 9.46 -10.90
N GLN A 294 26.33 9.02 -9.71
CA GLN A 294 25.38 7.92 -9.54
C GLN A 294 24.03 8.26 -10.15
N ALA A 295 23.49 9.45 -9.87
CA ALA A 295 22.25 9.91 -10.47
C ALA A 295 22.29 9.83 -12.01
N ARG A 296 23.36 10.33 -12.63
CA ARG A 296 23.54 10.27 -14.09
C ARG A 296 23.63 8.85 -14.63
N ARG A 297 24.37 7.96 -13.95
CA ARG A 297 24.51 6.55 -14.37
C ARG A 297 23.16 5.85 -14.47
N HIS A 298 22.24 6.13 -13.55
CA HIS A 298 20.92 5.52 -13.51
C HIS A 298 19.81 6.36 -14.20
N GLY A 299 20.19 7.45 -14.87
CA GLY A 299 19.24 8.32 -15.57
C GLY A 299 18.33 9.15 -14.64
N MET A 300 18.72 9.32 -13.38
CA MET A 300 17.99 10.11 -12.40
C MET A 300 18.25 11.60 -12.64
N ARG A 301 17.17 12.36 -12.83
CA ARG A 301 17.20 13.82 -13.10
C ARG A 301 16.53 14.63 -12.01
N SER A 302 16.03 13.99 -10.95
CA SER A 302 15.54 14.63 -9.74
C SER A 302 16.08 13.90 -8.52
N LEU A 303 16.59 14.63 -7.54
CA LEU A 303 17.09 14.09 -6.28
C LEU A 303 16.33 14.70 -5.11
N PHE A 304 15.74 13.84 -4.29
CA PHE A 304 15.19 14.18 -2.99
C PHE A 304 16.31 14.09 -1.96
N ILE A 305 16.79 15.22 -1.46
CA ILE A 305 17.94 15.28 -0.55
C ILE A 305 17.52 15.76 0.83
N THR A 306 18.00 15.11 1.88
CA THR A 306 17.79 15.61 3.24
C THR A 306 18.61 16.90 3.44
N VAL A 307 17.93 17.97 3.81
CA VAL A 307 18.54 19.29 4.04
C VAL A 307 18.46 19.63 5.54
N PRO A 308 19.59 19.55 6.27
CA PRO A 308 19.60 19.88 7.68
C PRO A 308 19.22 21.34 7.95
N THR A 309 18.37 21.53 8.97
CA THR A 309 17.95 22.85 9.47
C THR A 309 18.40 23.06 10.91
N GLN A 310 18.58 24.32 11.28
CA GLN A 310 18.74 24.81 12.65
C GLN A 310 17.64 25.84 12.90
N GLY A 311 16.58 25.44 13.59
CA GLY A 311 15.36 26.24 13.68
C GLY A 311 14.78 26.52 12.29
N ALA A 312 14.49 27.79 11.99
CA ALA A 312 13.92 28.23 10.71
C ALA A 312 14.99 28.55 9.63
N ALA A 313 16.23 28.05 9.76
CA ALA A 313 17.32 28.29 8.82
C ALA A 313 18.01 26.99 8.36
N ILE A 314 18.54 26.98 7.14
CA ILE A 314 19.36 25.86 6.63
C ILE A 314 20.74 25.90 7.27
N SER A 315 21.25 24.76 7.75
CA SER A 315 22.53 24.69 8.49
C SER A 315 23.77 24.91 7.61
N HIS A 316 23.74 24.50 6.35
CA HIS A 316 24.89 24.56 5.43
C HIS A 316 24.55 25.25 4.10
N PRO A 317 24.08 26.51 4.10
CA PRO A 317 23.50 27.15 2.91
C PRO A 317 24.53 27.33 1.78
N ALA A 318 25.78 27.66 2.08
CA ALA A 318 26.83 27.81 1.07
C ALA A 318 27.19 26.48 0.38
N ARG A 319 27.25 25.38 1.14
CA ARG A 319 27.50 24.04 0.59
C ARG A 319 26.31 23.56 -0.24
N LEU A 320 25.09 23.81 0.23
CA LEU A 320 23.87 23.51 -0.51
C LEU A 320 23.83 24.26 -1.84
N ALA A 321 24.14 25.56 -1.84
CA ALA A 321 24.17 26.36 -3.06
C ALA A 321 25.24 25.85 -4.05
N ALA A 322 26.43 25.48 -3.56
CA ALA A 322 27.47 24.90 -4.40
C ALA A 322 27.03 23.57 -5.03
N PHE A 323 26.40 22.69 -4.24
CA PHE A 323 25.87 21.43 -4.72
C PHE A 323 24.73 21.62 -5.74
N ALA A 324 23.78 22.51 -5.45
CA ALA A 324 22.68 22.84 -6.34
C ALA A 324 23.17 23.39 -7.69
N ARG A 325 24.19 24.26 -7.71
CA ARG A 325 24.83 24.71 -8.96
C ARG A 325 25.47 23.58 -9.75
N GLN A 326 26.05 22.58 -9.09
CA GLN A 326 26.63 21.42 -9.78
C GLN A 326 25.52 20.52 -10.34
N ALA A 327 24.46 20.28 -9.57
CA ALA A 327 23.30 19.51 -10.01
C ALA A 327 22.59 20.17 -11.20
N SER A 328 22.35 21.48 -11.12
CA SER A 328 21.74 22.28 -12.20
C SER A 328 22.55 22.19 -13.50
N ARG A 329 23.88 22.31 -13.44
CA ARG A 329 24.77 22.12 -14.61
C ARG A 329 24.73 20.69 -15.17
N ALA A 330 24.39 19.71 -14.35
CA ALA A 330 24.20 18.32 -14.78
C ALA A 330 22.76 18.02 -15.25
N GLY A 331 21.86 19.00 -15.27
CA GLY A 331 20.45 18.81 -15.61
C GLY A 331 19.67 18.04 -14.54
N ILE A 332 20.12 18.11 -13.28
CA ILE A 332 19.50 17.42 -12.14
C ILE A 332 18.83 18.46 -11.24
N ALA A 333 17.54 18.27 -11.02
CA ALA A 333 16.74 19.04 -10.06
C ALA A 333 16.96 18.52 -8.63
N LEU A 334 17.04 19.42 -7.65
CA LEU A 334 17.12 19.06 -6.24
C LEU A 334 15.83 19.47 -5.51
N TRP A 335 15.35 18.58 -4.66
CA TRP A 335 14.22 18.79 -3.75
C TRP A 335 14.69 18.55 -2.33
N ALA A 336 14.26 19.36 -1.36
CA ALA A 336 14.41 18.98 0.03
C ALA A 336 13.45 17.82 0.34
N VAL A 337 13.88 16.82 1.10
CA VAL A 337 12.98 15.77 1.61
C VAL A 337 13.10 15.61 3.11
N GLU A 338 11.97 15.36 3.74
CA GLU A 338 11.86 15.12 5.16
C GLU A 338 10.68 14.18 5.48
N GLY A 339 10.80 13.42 6.55
CA GLY A 339 9.78 12.48 7.00
C GLY A 339 9.94 12.10 8.46
N ASP A 340 8.87 12.26 9.24
CA ASP A 340 8.73 11.69 10.58
C ASP A 340 7.22 11.47 10.81
N PRO A 341 6.77 10.26 11.18
CA PRO A 341 5.37 9.98 11.46
C PRO A 341 4.72 11.00 12.41
N HIS A 342 5.45 11.47 13.43
CA HIS A 342 4.93 12.39 14.44
C HIS A 342 4.63 13.79 13.90
N MET A 343 5.08 14.15 12.69
CA MET A 343 4.73 15.42 12.06
C MET A 343 3.23 15.60 11.88
N ALA A 344 2.47 14.51 11.73
CA ALA A 344 1.01 14.55 11.67
C ALA A 344 0.36 15.00 12.99
N LEU A 345 1.08 14.93 14.12
CA LEU A 345 0.56 15.34 15.42
C LEU A 345 0.59 16.88 15.57
N PRO A 346 -0.46 17.52 16.12
CA PRO A 346 -0.56 18.98 16.23
C PRO A 346 0.65 19.67 16.86
N ALA A 347 1.31 19.02 17.83
CA ALA A 347 2.49 19.55 18.51
C ALA A 347 3.68 19.79 17.56
N HIS A 348 3.74 19.11 16.41
CA HIS A 348 4.83 19.19 15.45
C HIS A 348 4.52 20.11 14.25
N HIS A 349 3.27 20.55 14.09
CA HIS A 349 2.84 21.30 12.89
C HIS A 349 3.62 22.60 12.70
N ALA A 350 3.79 23.40 13.77
CA ALA A 350 4.49 24.67 13.70
C ALA A 350 5.97 24.50 13.30
N ALA A 351 6.66 23.54 13.93
CA ALA A 351 8.05 23.23 13.63
C ALA A 351 8.23 22.69 12.19
N THR A 352 7.28 21.88 11.71
CA THR A 352 7.30 21.37 10.33
C THR A 352 7.10 22.51 9.32
N ALA A 353 6.17 23.43 9.60
CA ALA A 353 5.95 24.62 8.79
C ALA A 353 7.17 25.57 8.77
N ASP A 354 7.92 25.69 9.88
CA ASP A 354 9.17 26.46 9.92
C ASP A 354 10.25 25.91 8.98
N ARG A 355 10.30 24.60 8.79
CA ARG A 355 11.25 23.97 7.85
C ARG A 355 10.92 24.31 6.41
N VAL A 356 9.63 24.33 6.04
CA VAL A 356 9.20 24.83 4.72
C VAL A 356 9.55 26.30 4.53
N ARG A 357 9.31 27.13 5.55
CA ARG A 357 9.69 28.55 5.53
C ARG A 357 11.20 28.72 5.35
N ALA A 358 12.02 27.88 5.97
CA ALA A 358 13.47 27.90 5.82
C ALA A 358 13.90 27.63 4.38
N VAL A 359 13.31 26.63 3.71
CA VAL A 359 13.58 26.32 2.31
C VAL A 359 13.13 27.47 1.40
N ALA A 360 11.93 28.01 1.62
CA ALA A 360 11.43 29.15 0.85
C ALA A 360 12.32 30.40 1.03
N ALA A 361 12.79 30.67 2.24
CA ALA A 361 13.72 31.77 2.53
C ALA A 361 15.08 31.57 1.85
N TYR A 362 15.64 30.36 1.90
CA TYR A 362 16.86 30.00 1.18
C TYR A 362 16.71 30.26 -0.32
N ASN A 363 15.63 29.78 -0.95
CA ASN A 363 15.39 29.96 -2.38
C ASN A 363 15.29 31.42 -2.81
N ARG A 364 14.72 32.30 -1.97
CA ARG A 364 14.69 33.75 -2.22
C ARG A 364 16.07 34.40 -2.14
N GLY A 365 16.96 33.86 -1.32
CA GLY A 365 18.31 34.39 -1.08
C GLY A 365 19.38 33.90 -2.05
N VAL A 366 19.06 32.97 -2.96
CA VAL A 366 20.04 32.40 -3.91
C VAL A 366 19.60 32.55 -5.36
N GLU A 367 20.57 32.48 -6.27
CA GLU A 367 20.36 32.53 -7.71
C GLU A 367 19.61 31.28 -8.23
N PRO A 368 18.92 31.36 -9.39
CA PRO A 368 18.11 30.25 -9.91
C PRO A 368 18.82 28.89 -9.98
N ALA A 369 20.11 28.87 -10.35
CA ALA A 369 20.90 27.64 -10.44
C ALA A 369 21.22 26.99 -9.08
N ALA A 370 21.03 27.70 -7.97
CA ALA A 370 21.23 27.20 -6.61
C ALA A 370 19.93 26.91 -5.85
N ARG A 371 18.76 27.14 -6.46
CA ARG A 371 17.46 26.92 -5.84
C ARG A 371 17.11 25.43 -5.78
N LEU A 372 16.38 25.07 -4.73
CA LEU A 372 15.65 23.82 -4.64
C LEU A 372 14.31 23.96 -5.39
N GLN A 373 13.84 22.89 -6.04
CA GLN A 373 12.58 22.90 -6.78
C GLN A 373 11.35 22.82 -5.90
N GLY A 374 11.49 22.30 -4.68
CA GLY A 374 10.39 22.16 -3.74
C GLY A 374 10.79 21.38 -2.50
N VAL A 375 9.77 21.01 -1.72
CA VAL A 375 9.89 20.15 -0.53
C VAL A 375 9.01 18.93 -0.71
N GLN A 376 9.59 17.75 -0.48
CA GLN A 376 8.87 16.50 -0.38
C GLN A 376 8.70 16.09 1.09
N PHE A 377 7.51 15.63 1.44
CA PHE A 377 7.19 15.08 2.75
C PHE A 377 6.88 13.58 2.66
N ASP A 378 7.65 12.78 3.39
CA ASP A 378 7.47 11.34 3.56
C ASP A 378 7.00 11.04 4.98
N ILE A 379 5.74 11.38 5.27
CA ILE A 379 5.15 11.31 6.62
C ILE A 379 4.23 10.09 6.69
N GLU A 380 4.75 9.01 7.25
CA GLU A 380 4.04 7.75 7.40
C GLU A 380 3.31 7.68 8.76
N HIS A 381 2.31 8.52 8.99
CA HIS A 381 1.65 8.64 10.30
C HIS A 381 0.89 7.37 10.76
N TYR A 382 0.63 6.44 9.84
CA TYR A 382 0.12 5.11 10.17
C TYR A 382 1.12 4.25 10.96
N LEU A 383 2.39 4.67 11.05
CA LEU A 383 3.41 4.07 11.91
C LEU A 383 3.38 4.59 13.35
N ILE A 384 2.54 5.58 13.69
CA ILE A 384 2.41 6.06 15.07
C ILE A 384 1.77 4.98 15.94
N ASP A 385 2.38 4.72 17.11
CA ASP A 385 1.82 3.82 18.11
C ASP A 385 0.38 4.23 18.47
N GLY A 386 -0.54 3.27 18.39
CA GLY A 386 -1.95 3.51 18.65
C GLY A 386 -2.74 4.06 17.45
N TYR A 387 -2.14 4.20 16.26
CA TYR A 387 -2.86 4.57 15.03
C TYR A 387 -4.13 3.73 14.84
N GLY A 388 -4.07 2.42 15.08
CA GLY A 388 -5.24 1.56 14.99
C GLY A 388 -6.40 1.95 15.90
N MET A 389 -6.15 2.53 17.08
CA MET A 389 -7.21 2.95 18.00
C MET A 389 -7.74 4.36 17.70
N ALA A 390 -7.03 5.14 16.86
CA ALA A 390 -7.29 6.56 16.66
C ALA A 390 -7.04 7.02 15.21
N SER A 391 -7.24 6.15 14.22
CA SER A 391 -6.81 6.39 12.83
C SER A 391 -7.43 7.65 12.25
N GLU A 392 -8.72 7.90 12.51
CA GLU A 392 -9.42 9.12 12.07
C GLU A 392 -8.80 10.39 12.67
N ARG A 393 -8.38 10.34 13.93
CA ARG A 393 -7.72 11.47 14.59
C ARG A 393 -6.34 11.75 13.98
N HIS A 394 -5.58 10.71 13.67
CA HIS A 394 -4.28 10.86 13.01
C HIS A 394 -4.43 11.33 11.56
N ASP A 395 -5.40 10.78 10.81
CA ASP A 395 -5.72 11.20 9.45
C ASP A 395 -6.17 12.68 9.41
N LEU A 396 -6.97 13.12 10.40
CA LEU A 396 -7.35 14.54 10.55
C LEU A 396 -6.15 15.43 10.89
N GLY A 397 -5.27 14.99 11.80
CA GLY A 397 -4.05 15.71 12.14
C GLY A 397 -3.12 15.90 10.95
N TYR A 398 -3.01 14.88 10.10
CA TYR A 398 -2.29 14.96 8.83
C TYR A 398 -2.95 15.96 7.87
N ALA A 399 -4.27 15.90 7.69
CA ALA A 399 -4.99 16.86 6.83
C ALA A 399 -4.82 18.33 7.29
N GLN A 400 -4.81 18.58 8.60
CA GLN A 400 -4.54 19.90 9.18
C GLN A 400 -3.10 20.36 8.92
N LEU A 401 -2.13 19.45 9.04
CA LEU A 401 -0.74 19.73 8.69
C LEU A 401 -0.62 20.18 7.23
N LEU A 402 -1.24 19.45 6.27
CA LEU A 402 -1.18 19.77 4.85
C LEU A 402 -1.60 21.22 4.55
N ALA A 403 -2.70 21.69 5.17
CA ALA A 403 -3.16 23.06 5.03
C ALA A 403 -2.13 24.07 5.57
N GLY A 404 -1.53 23.78 6.72
CA GLY A 404 -0.46 24.60 7.30
C GLY A 404 0.80 24.66 6.43
N LEU A 405 1.20 23.53 5.83
CA LEU A 405 2.35 23.45 4.93
C LEU A 405 2.10 24.22 3.63
N LYS A 406 0.90 24.14 3.05
CA LYS A 406 0.52 24.91 1.85
C LYS A 406 0.68 26.41 2.08
N ALA A 407 0.21 26.90 3.23
CA ALA A 407 0.36 28.31 3.61
C ALA A 407 1.84 28.68 3.81
N ALA A 408 2.62 27.83 4.50
CA ALA A 408 4.04 28.06 4.76
C ALA A 408 4.90 28.06 3.49
N ALA A 409 4.52 27.28 2.47
CA ALA A 409 5.23 27.15 1.22
C ALA A 409 5.27 28.43 0.38
N GLY A 410 4.23 29.29 0.48
CA GLY A 410 4.21 30.57 -0.22
C GLY A 410 4.42 30.46 -1.74
N GLY A 411 3.93 29.37 -2.35
CA GLY A 411 4.08 29.08 -3.79
C GLY A 411 5.23 28.10 -4.12
N LEU A 412 6.06 27.70 -3.15
CA LEU A 412 7.00 26.61 -3.34
C LEU A 412 6.26 25.29 -3.59
N PRO A 413 6.61 24.51 -4.63
CA PRO A 413 6.00 23.21 -4.87
C PRO A 413 6.16 22.25 -3.69
N LEU A 414 5.07 21.56 -3.35
CA LEU A 414 5.03 20.53 -2.32
C LEU A 414 4.75 19.17 -2.95
N ASP A 415 5.53 18.17 -2.56
CA ASP A 415 5.37 16.77 -2.94
C ASP A 415 5.06 15.95 -1.67
N PHE A 416 4.09 15.06 -1.72
CA PHE A 416 3.70 14.23 -0.58
C PHE A 416 3.80 12.76 -0.95
N VAL A 417 4.59 12.00 -0.20
CA VAL A 417 4.72 10.56 -0.36
C VAL A 417 3.56 9.89 0.36
N VAL A 418 2.85 9.00 -0.33
CA VAL A 418 1.67 8.30 0.19
C VAL A 418 1.72 6.83 -0.21
N PRO A 419 1.21 5.91 0.62
CA PRO A 419 1.14 4.51 0.22
C PRO A 419 0.00 4.26 -0.77
N PHE A 420 0.19 3.27 -1.65
CA PHE A 420 -0.78 2.95 -2.71
C PHE A 420 -2.19 2.60 -2.20
N TRP A 421 -2.33 2.14 -0.95
CA TRP A 421 -3.64 1.80 -0.39
C TRP A 421 -4.46 3.02 0.07
N TRP A 422 -3.90 4.25 -0.01
CA TRP A 422 -4.66 5.49 0.27
C TRP A 422 -5.66 5.86 -0.81
N HIS A 423 -5.73 5.12 -1.93
CA HIS A 423 -6.71 5.41 -2.99
C HIS A 423 -8.18 5.37 -2.50
N ALA A 424 -8.45 4.72 -1.36
CA ALA A 424 -9.77 4.64 -0.74
C ALA A 424 -9.97 5.61 0.45
N LYS A 425 -9.04 6.54 0.68
CA LYS A 425 -9.05 7.50 1.80
C LYS A 425 -9.51 8.89 1.34
N ASP A 426 -10.81 9.04 1.06
CA ASP A 426 -11.39 10.27 0.49
C ASP A 426 -10.99 11.54 1.23
N THR A 427 -11.01 11.54 2.58
CA THR A 427 -10.63 12.72 3.38
C THR A 427 -9.17 13.13 3.17
N LEU A 428 -8.26 12.15 3.11
CA LEU A 428 -6.83 12.41 2.91
C LEU A 428 -6.57 12.88 1.47
N LEU A 429 -7.20 12.23 0.48
CA LEU A 429 -7.11 12.61 -0.92
C LEU A 429 -7.69 14.02 -1.17
N ALA A 430 -8.80 14.39 -0.51
CA ALA A 430 -9.36 15.74 -0.60
C ALA A 430 -8.42 16.81 -0.01
N ALA A 431 -7.75 16.51 1.11
CA ALA A 431 -6.76 17.41 1.70
C ALA A 431 -5.51 17.55 0.81
N LEU A 432 -5.02 16.44 0.26
CA LEU A 432 -3.90 16.44 -0.70
C LEU A 432 -4.22 17.24 -1.95
N ALA A 433 -5.43 17.16 -2.48
CA ALA A 433 -5.85 17.91 -3.68
C ALA A 433 -5.72 19.44 -3.50
N GLN A 434 -5.82 19.94 -2.26
CA GLN A 434 -5.72 21.37 -1.96
C GLN A 434 -4.27 21.82 -1.69
N ALA A 435 -3.43 20.93 -1.16
CA ALA A 435 -2.09 21.26 -0.71
C ALA A 435 -0.99 20.89 -1.71
N ALA A 436 -1.10 19.70 -2.33
CA ALA A 436 -0.04 19.09 -3.11
C ALA A 436 0.13 19.75 -4.49
N SER A 437 1.39 19.89 -4.91
CA SER A 437 1.72 20.04 -6.34
C SER A 437 1.96 18.68 -6.98
N ILE A 438 2.55 17.76 -6.21
CA ILE A 438 2.81 16.39 -6.61
C ILE A 438 2.42 15.45 -5.46
N VAL A 439 1.90 14.26 -5.79
CA VAL A 439 1.82 13.12 -4.88
C VAL A 439 2.72 12.02 -5.42
N THR A 440 3.62 11.52 -4.59
CA THR A 440 4.49 10.38 -4.89
C THR A 440 3.91 9.12 -4.25
N VAL A 441 3.43 8.18 -5.06
CA VAL A 441 2.78 6.96 -4.58
C VAL A 441 3.83 5.88 -4.37
N MET A 442 3.95 5.36 -3.15
CA MET A 442 4.78 4.20 -2.80
C MET A 442 4.14 2.93 -3.32
N ASP A 443 4.33 2.65 -4.60
CA ASP A 443 3.86 1.45 -5.27
C ASP A 443 4.97 0.41 -5.30
N TYR A 444 5.34 -0.07 -4.11
CA TYR A 444 6.41 -1.05 -3.94
C TYR A 444 5.89 -2.45 -4.28
N ARG A 445 5.56 -2.62 -5.55
CA ARG A 445 5.21 -3.89 -6.19
C ARG A 445 6.22 -4.19 -7.26
N THR A 446 6.50 -5.48 -7.43
CA THR A 446 7.35 -5.96 -8.53
C THR A 446 6.54 -6.54 -9.68
N ASP A 447 5.28 -6.91 -9.43
CA ASP A 447 4.38 -7.42 -10.46
C ASP A 447 3.82 -6.28 -11.31
N GLU A 448 3.86 -6.44 -12.63
CA GLU A 448 3.52 -5.36 -13.56
C GLU A 448 2.03 -5.00 -13.53
N GLU A 449 1.14 -6.01 -13.43
CA GLU A 449 -0.30 -5.78 -13.35
C GLU A 449 -0.63 -5.03 -12.05
N GLN A 450 -0.06 -5.46 -10.93
CA GLN A 450 -0.26 -4.78 -9.64
C GLN A 450 0.22 -3.32 -9.65
N ILE A 451 1.38 -3.03 -10.25
CA ILE A 451 1.88 -1.65 -10.35
C ILE A 451 0.88 -0.78 -11.14
N ARG A 452 0.30 -1.31 -12.22
CA ARG A 452 -0.68 -0.56 -13.02
C ARG A 452 -1.99 -0.36 -12.27
N ASP A 453 -2.46 -1.40 -11.60
CA ASP A 453 -3.71 -1.38 -10.84
C ASP A 453 -3.65 -0.39 -9.66
N PHE A 454 -2.50 -0.31 -8.98
CA PHE A 454 -2.30 0.60 -7.86
C PHE A 454 -1.96 2.03 -8.29
N ALA A 455 -1.28 2.22 -9.42
CA ALA A 455 -1.02 3.55 -9.96
C ALA A 455 -2.29 4.23 -10.53
N THR A 456 -3.15 3.47 -11.21
CA THR A 456 -4.29 4.02 -11.98
C THR A 456 -5.24 4.91 -11.16
N PRO A 457 -5.69 4.51 -9.95
CA PRO A 457 -6.55 5.35 -9.12
C PRO A 457 -5.94 6.72 -8.80
N PHE A 458 -4.64 6.78 -8.49
CA PHE A 458 -3.97 8.05 -8.21
C PHE A 458 -3.76 8.87 -9.47
N LEU A 459 -3.39 8.24 -10.59
CA LEU A 459 -3.23 8.94 -11.86
C LEU A 459 -4.56 9.59 -12.30
N ASP A 460 -5.67 8.86 -12.19
CA ASP A 460 -7.02 9.38 -12.45
C ASP A 460 -7.39 10.50 -11.48
N TRP A 461 -7.13 10.33 -10.19
CA TRP A 461 -7.31 11.37 -9.18
C TRP A 461 -6.51 12.63 -9.52
N GLY A 462 -5.25 12.49 -9.93
CA GLY A 462 -4.38 13.59 -10.33
C GLY A 462 -4.93 14.35 -11.55
N VAL A 463 -5.52 13.65 -12.52
CA VAL A 463 -6.18 14.30 -13.67
C VAL A 463 -7.39 15.11 -13.21
N THR A 464 -8.20 14.57 -12.30
CA THR A 464 -9.39 15.25 -11.75
C THR A 464 -9.03 16.51 -10.97
N HIS A 465 -7.94 16.46 -10.19
CA HIS A 465 -7.59 17.54 -9.26
C HIS A 465 -6.46 18.46 -9.74
N GLY A 466 -5.88 18.20 -10.92
CA GLY A 466 -4.76 18.97 -11.45
C GLY A 466 -3.47 18.79 -10.64
N VAL A 467 -3.30 17.63 -10.00
CA VAL A 467 -2.13 17.30 -9.17
C VAL A 467 -1.23 16.34 -9.94
N GLY A 468 0.08 16.60 -9.92
CA GLY A 468 1.07 15.69 -10.49
C GLY A 468 1.16 14.39 -9.70
N VAL A 469 1.36 13.25 -10.36
CA VAL A 469 1.45 11.94 -9.72
C VAL A 469 2.73 11.25 -10.14
N ARG A 470 3.58 10.94 -9.17
CA ARG A 470 4.81 10.18 -9.36
C ARG A 470 4.62 8.78 -8.80
N ILE A 471 5.05 7.75 -9.52
CA ILE A 471 4.96 6.36 -9.07
C ILE A 471 6.35 5.91 -8.61
N ALA A 472 6.45 5.50 -7.34
CA ALA A 472 7.69 5.08 -6.71
C ALA A 472 7.80 3.56 -6.63
N LEU A 473 8.92 3.02 -7.08
CA LEU A 473 9.27 1.61 -6.97
C LEU A 473 10.45 1.44 -5.99
N GLU A 474 10.53 0.26 -5.38
CA GLU A 474 11.61 -0.09 -4.45
C GLU A 474 12.65 -1.01 -5.12
N SER A 475 13.93 -0.69 -4.99
CA SER A 475 15.05 -1.47 -5.51
C SER A 475 16.15 -1.72 -4.46
N GLY A 476 16.00 -1.14 -3.28
CA GLY A 476 16.86 -1.29 -2.12
C GLY A 476 16.59 -2.56 -1.33
N ALA A 477 17.44 -2.78 -0.34
CA ALA A 477 17.40 -3.98 0.49
C ALA A 477 16.17 -3.99 1.41
N ILE A 478 15.32 -5.00 1.26
CA ILE A 478 14.24 -5.29 2.20
C ILE A 478 14.62 -6.54 2.99
N ALA A 479 14.56 -6.45 4.31
CA ALA A 479 14.77 -7.61 5.17
C ALA A 479 13.63 -8.63 4.98
N PRO A 480 13.93 -9.93 4.95
CA PRO A 480 12.89 -10.94 4.86
C PRO A 480 11.97 -10.87 6.09
N GLU A 481 10.68 -11.10 5.84
CA GLU A 481 9.64 -11.14 6.87
C GLU A 481 8.98 -12.51 6.89
N ARG A 482 8.68 -13.01 8.09
CA ARG A 482 7.93 -14.25 8.26
C ARG A 482 6.46 -13.91 8.47
N GLN A 483 5.62 -14.44 7.60
CA GLN A 483 4.17 -14.34 7.71
C GLN A 483 3.64 -15.57 8.43
N HIS A 484 3.06 -15.39 9.61
CA HIS A 484 2.38 -16.41 10.40
C HIS A 484 0.88 -16.40 10.09
N ARG A 485 0.32 -17.56 9.77
CA ARG A 485 -1.08 -17.71 9.35
C ARG A 485 -1.92 -18.37 10.43
N TYR A 486 -2.94 -17.66 10.87
CA TYR A 486 -3.91 -18.11 11.85
C TYR A 486 -5.30 -18.23 11.22
N VAL A 487 -5.98 -19.35 11.42
CA VAL A 487 -7.34 -19.60 10.89
C VAL A 487 -8.32 -19.73 12.04
N ARG A 488 -9.60 -19.39 11.81
CA ARG A 488 -10.63 -19.53 12.86
C ARG A 488 -10.57 -20.92 13.52
N ALA A 489 -10.56 -20.93 14.84
CA ALA A 489 -10.45 -22.16 15.62
C ALA A 489 -11.80 -22.89 15.78
N ASN A 490 -12.93 -22.19 15.63
CA ASN A 490 -14.30 -22.76 15.69
C ASN A 490 -14.53 -23.66 16.93
N GLY A 491 -14.12 -23.18 18.10
CA GLY A 491 -14.27 -23.90 19.37
C GLY A 491 -13.08 -24.80 19.74
N ALA A 492 -12.15 -25.07 18.81
CA ALA A 492 -10.87 -25.70 19.14
C ALA A 492 -9.97 -24.73 19.94
N PRO A 493 -8.96 -25.26 20.67
CA PRO A 493 -7.95 -24.41 21.30
C PRO A 493 -7.27 -23.46 20.29
N ALA A 494 -7.08 -22.21 20.69
CA ALA A 494 -6.55 -21.13 19.86
C ALA A 494 -5.36 -20.43 20.53
N GLU A 495 -4.32 -20.10 19.77
CA GLU A 495 -3.18 -19.33 20.28
C GLU A 495 -3.29 -17.83 19.95
N LEU A 496 -4.07 -17.44 18.96
CA LEU A 496 -4.36 -16.03 18.66
C LEU A 496 -5.82 -15.74 18.98
N TRP A 497 -6.04 -14.64 19.67
CA TRP A 497 -7.34 -14.29 20.21
C TRP A 497 -7.70 -12.85 19.89
N ALA A 498 -8.84 -12.64 19.24
CA ALA A 498 -9.38 -11.32 18.93
C ALA A 498 -10.56 -10.99 19.86
N ILE A 499 -10.49 -9.82 20.51
CA ILE A 499 -11.52 -9.29 21.40
C ILE A 499 -11.90 -7.87 21.02
N THR A 500 -13.19 -7.61 20.92
CA THR A 500 -13.72 -6.25 20.77
C THR A 500 -13.82 -5.60 22.14
N LEU A 501 -13.22 -4.43 22.28
CA LEU A 501 -13.26 -3.60 23.48
C LEU A 501 -14.20 -2.42 23.25
N SER A 502 -15.20 -2.25 24.11
CA SER A 502 -16.20 -1.19 23.97
C SER A 502 -15.69 0.17 24.48
N PRO A 503 -16.34 1.29 24.10
CA PRO A 503 -16.07 2.60 24.67
C PRO A 503 -16.13 2.62 26.21
N GLU A 504 -17.07 1.91 26.82
CA GLU A 504 -17.23 1.85 28.27
C GLU A 504 -16.05 1.15 28.96
N GLN A 505 -15.53 0.10 28.31
CA GLN A 505 -14.40 -0.70 28.78
C GLN A 505 -13.05 -0.03 28.59
N THR A 506 -12.94 0.95 27.68
CA THR A 506 -11.65 1.55 27.29
C THR A 506 -11.56 3.03 27.63
N GLY A 507 -12.69 3.73 27.73
CA GLY A 507 -12.75 5.18 27.85
C GLY A 507 -12.48 5.92 26.54
N LEU A 508 -12.44 5.21 25.42
CA LEU A 508 -12.26 5.79 24.08
C LEU A 508 -13.62 6.13 23.45
N THR A 509 -13.61 6.92 22.38
CA THR A 509 -14.83 7.38 21.68
C THR A 509 -15.43 6.32 20.76
N ALA A 510 -14.67 5.29 20.41
CA ALA A 510 -15.08 4.23 19.50
C ALA A 510 -14.59 2.86 20.01
N PRO A 511 -15.32 1.77 19.73
CA PRO A 511 -14.83 0.42 19.99
C PRO A 511 -13.63 0.10 19.09
N PHE A 512 -12.76 -0.80 19.54
CA PHE A 512 -11.68 -1.34 18.72
C PHE A 512 -11.40 -2.81 19.07
N ASP A 513 -10.80 -3.53 18.13
CA ASP A 513 -10.40 -4.91 18.35
C ASP A 513 -8.96 -4.98 18.87
N ALA A 514 -8.70 -5.84 19.86
CA ALA A 514 -7.36 -6.19 20.31
C ALA A 514 -7.01 -7.63 19.92
N LEU A 515 -5.78 -7.83 19.46
CA LEU A 515 -5.20 -9.15 19.23
C LEU A 515 -4.31 -9.52 20.40
N VAL A 516 -4.58 -10.68 20.99
CA VAL A 516 -3.83 -11.28 22.09
C VAL A 516 -3.23 -12.59 21.60
N LEU A 517 -1.91 -12.66 21.58
CA LEU A 517 -1.16 -13.89 21.28
C LEU A 517 -0.84 -14.61 22.59
N LEU A 518 -1.20 -15.87 22.67
CA LEU A 518 -0.98 -16.75 23.81
C LEU A 518 0.25 -17.62 23.55
N LYS A 519 0.96 -17.96 24.64
CA LYS A 519 2.11 -18.87 24.59
C LYS A 519 1.69 -20.32 24.35
N GLN A 520 0.46 -20.67 24.72
CA GLN A 520 -0.12 -22.00 24.57
C GLN A 520 -1.58 -21.86 24.09
N PRO A 521 -2.08 -22.78 23.25
CA PRO A 521 -3.47 -22.77 22.81
C PRO A 521 -4.44 -22.85 24.00
N GLN A 522 -5.51 -22.05 23.98
CA GLN A 522 -6.57 -22.06 25.00
C GLN A 522 -7.95 -22.25 24.37
N ALA A 523 -8.83 -22.98 25.06
CA ALA A 523 -10.23 -23.17 24.67
C ALA A 523 -11.15 -22.27 25.51
N GLY A 524 -12.37 -22.03 25.02
CA GLY A 524 -13.39 -21.30 25.78
C GLY A 524 -13.10 -19.80 25.99
N LEU A 525 -12.20 -19.21 25.19
CA LEU A 525 -11.94 -17.78 25.22
C LEU A 525 -13.17 -17.01 24.69
N PRO A 526 -13.62 -15.92 25.36
CA PRO A 526 -14.72 -15.10 24.86
C PRO A 526 -14.28 -14.29 23.63
N GLY A 527 -15.13 -14.11 22.63
CA GLY A 527 -14.74 -13.47 21.36
C GLY A 527 -14.27 -14.48 20.32
N THR A 528 -13.30 -14.13 19.48
CA THR A 528 -12.88 -14.99 18.35
C THR A 528 -11.49 -15.59 18.56
N GLY A 529 -11.40 -16.91 18.63
CA GLY A 529 -10.15 -17.65 18.64
C GLY A 529 -9.67 -18.05 17.24
N PHE A 530 -8.37 -17.95 17.01
CA PHE A 530 -7.67 -18.37 15.81
C PHE A 530 -6.52 -19.31 16.18
N ARG A 531 -6.45 -20.44 15.49
CA ARG A 531 -5.37 -21.41 15.63
C ARG A 531 -4.30 -21.19 14.57
N TYR A 532 -3.07 -21.42 14.94
CA TYR A 532 -1.95 -21.43 14.03
C TYR A 532 -2.13 -22.52 12.97
N SER A 533 -1.81 -22.19 11.71
CA SER A 533 -1.92 -23.11 10.57
C SER A 533 -0.64 -23.26 9.76
N GLY A 534 0.35 -22.40 10.01
CA GLY A 534 1.64 -22.43 9.33
C GLY A 534 2.26 -21.04 9.22
N ASN A 535 3.46 -21.00 8.63
CA ASN A 535 4.11 -19.77 8.25
C ASN A 535 4.75 -19.89 6.86
N ARG A 536 5.08 -18.76 6.26
CA ARG A 536 5.94 -18.67 5.08
C ARG A 536 6.94 -17.53 5.23
N LEU A 537 8.11 -17.70 4.64
CA LEU A 537 9.09 -16.62 4.51
C LEU A 537 8.74 -15.78 3.28
N LEU A 538 8.67 -14.47 3.47
CA LEU A 538 8.57 -13.47 2.42
C LEU A 538 9.94 -12.83 2.30
N ASP A 539 10.65 -13.13 1.21
CA ASP A 539 12.03 -12.69 1.02
C ASP A 539 12.14 -11.27 0.44
N GLY A 540 11.02 -10.53 0.41
CA GLY A 540 10.91 -9.19 -0.16
C GLY A 540 10.70 -9.15 -1.67
N SER A 541 10.72 -10.29 -2.39
CA SER A 541 10.70 -10.31 -3.86
C SER A 541 9.43 -9.72 -4.49
N ALA A 542 8.33 -9.60 -3.74
CA ALA A 542 7.09 -8.98 -4.19
C ALA A 542 7.09 -7.46 -4.03
N THR A 543 8.04 -6.92 -3.27
CA THR A 543 8.09 -5.51 -2.85
C THR A 543 9.30 -4.77 -3.44
N THR A 544 10.44 -5.44 -3.60
CA THR A 544 11.67 -4.83 -4.10
C THR A 544 12.26 -5.55 -5.32
N PHE A 545 12.79 -4.76 -6.25
CA PHE A 545 13.58 -5.21 -7.39
C PHE A 545 15.06 -5.48 -7.04
N GLN A 546 15.46 -5.43 -5.77
CA GLN A 546 16.85 -5.62 -5.31
C GLN A 546 17.55 -6.82 -5.97
N ARG A 547 16.86 -7.97 -6.06
CA ARG A 547 17.40 -9.21 -6.64
C ARG A 547 17.14 -9.35 -8.15
N GLN A 548 16.49 -8.36 -8.76
CA GLN A 548 16.06 -8.35 -10.16
C GLN A 548 16.31 -6.99 -10.84
N PRO A 549 17.51 -6.37 -10.73
CA PRO A 549 17.77 -5.04 -11.29
C PRO A 549 17.61 -4.99 -12.81
N ALA A 550 17.93 -6.09 -13.52
CA ALA A 550 17.72 -6.19 -14.97
C ALA A 550 16.24 -6.12 -15.35
N ARG A 551 15.35 -6.73 -14.55
CA ARG A 551 13.90 -6.66 -14.77
C ARG A 551 13.39 -5.24 -14.60
N LEU A 552 13.86 -4.54 -13.56
CA LEU A 552 13.53 -3.14 -13.33
C LEU A 552 13.96 -2.25 -14.51
N GLN A 553 15.17 -2.46 -15.06
CA GLN A 553 15.68 -1.72 -16.21
C GLN A 553 14.82 -1.88 -17.48
N VAL A 554 14.22 -3.06 -17.69
CA VAL A 554 13.30 -3.33 -18.80
C VAL A 554 11.92 -2.75 -18.55
N LEU A 555 11.42 -2.89 -17.32
CA LEU A 555 10.06 -2.50 -16.94
C LEU A 555 9.87 -0.98 -16.83
N LEU A 556 10.84 -0.25 -16.26
CA LEU A 556 10.77 1.21 -16.07
C LEU A 556 10.38 1.97 -17.36
N PRO A 557 11.07 1.79 -18.50
CA PRO A 557 10.70 2.45 -19.75
C PRO A 557 9.31 2.08 -20.28
N GLN A 558 8.80 0.87 -19.97
CA GLN A 558 7.46 0.45 -20.36
C GLN A 558 6.42 1.20 -19.53
N LEU A 559 6.55 1.17 -18.20
CA LEU A 559 5.69 1.92 -17.28
C LEU A 559 5.68 3.42 -17.58
N GLU A 560 6.84 4.01 -17.87
CA GLU A 560 6.95 5.43 -18.23
C GLU A 560 6.17 5.78 -19.50
N ARG A 561 6.23 4.92 -20.52
CA ARG A 561 5.45 5.12 -21.75
C ARG A 561 3.95 5.02 -21.46
N ASP A 562 3.55 4.01 -20.70
CA ASP A 562 2.13 3.76 -20.46
C ASP A 562 1.52 4.81 -19.53
N PHE A 563 2.17 5.12 -18.42
CA PHE A 563 1.71 6.15 -17.50
C PHE A 563 1.75 7.56 -18.10
N SER A 564 2.57 7.81 -19.13
CA SER A 564 2.52 9.09 -19.85
C SER A 564 1.19 9.36 -20.55
N ALA A 565 0.32 8.36 -20.71
CA ALA A 565 -1.03 8.55 -21.20
C ALA A 565 -1.91 9.39 -20.26
N TRP A 566 -1.55 9.52 -18.99
CA TRP A 566 -2.20 10.43 -18.04
C TRP A 566 -1.50 11.78 -18.03
N SER A 567 -2.27 12.86 -18.20
CA SER A 567 -1.73 14.22 -18.12
C SER A 567 -1.17 14.56 -16.72
N SER A 568 -1.64 13.88 -15.68
CA SER A 568 -1.17 13.99 -14.30
C SER A 568 0.19 13.31 -14.05
N PHE A 569 0.67 12.44 -14.94
CA PHE A 569 1.90 11.71 -14.70
C PHE A 569 3.12 12.64 -14.61
N ALA A 570 3.78 12.60 -13.44
CA ALA A 570 4.90 13.45 -13.04
C ALA A 570 6.24 12.69 -12.96
N GLY A 571 6.29 11.46 -13.47
CA GLY A 571 7.50 10.63 -13.60
C GLY A 571 7.53 9.43 -12.67
N MET A 572 8.62 8.67 -12.74
CA MET A 572 8.90 7.55 -11.84
C MET A 572 9.86 7.98 -10.74
N ALA A 573 9.75 7.39 -9.55
CA ALA A 573 10.79 7.40 -8.54
C ALA A 573 11.31 5.97 -8.31
N VAL A 574 12.58 5.85 -7.94
CA VAL A 574 13.16 4.57 -7.56
C VAL A 574 13.95 4.76 -6.27
N HIS A 575 13.66 3.96 -5.26
CA HIS A 575 14.51 3.85 -4.08
C HIS A 575 15.77 3.07 -4.42
N GLU A 576 16.92 3.59 -3.98
CA GLU A 576 18.24 2.97 -4.16
C GLU A 576 18.48 2.41 -5.58
N PRO A 577 18.39 3.23 -6.64
CA PRO A 577 18.69 2.79 -8.00
C PRO A 577 20.19 2.50 -8.09
N GLY A 578 20.55 1.23 -7.96
CA GLY A 578 21.92 0.75 -7.99
C GLY A 578 21.96 -0.71 -8.37
N ASP A 579 23.11 -1.16 -8.87
CA ASP A 579 23.47 -2.57 -8.77
C ASP A 579 23.49 -2.86 -7.27
N ALA A 580 22.68 -3.81 -6.80
CA ALA A 580 22.72 -4.21 -5.40
C ALA A 580 24.19 -4.42 -5.02
N LEU A 581 24.75 -3.50 -4.21
CA LEU A 581 25.98 -3.82 -3.50
C LEU A 581 25.61 -5.10 -2.74
N PRO A 582 26.29 -6.23 -2.99
CA PRO A 582 26.02 -7.41 -2.19
C PRO A 582 26.16 -6.93 -0.75
N ALA A 583 25.10 -7.13 0.04
CA ALA A 583 25.15 -6.86 1.46
C ALA A 583 26.42 -7.57 1.94
N THR A 584 27.45 -6.80 2.29
CA THR A 584 28.62 -7.37 2.93
C THR A 584 28.06 -8.05 4.17
N GLU A 585 28.12 -9.38 4.20
CA GLU A 585 27.87 -10.13 5.42
C GLU A 585 28.65 -9.42 6.54
N PRO A 586 28.05 -9.21 7.72
CA PRO A 586 28.82 -8.73 8.85
C PRO A 586 29.97 -9.71 9.02
N ALA A 587 31.20 -9.19 8.92
CA ALA A 587 32.41 -9.98 9.07
C ALA A 587 32.24 -10.87 10.30
N ALA A 588 32.38 -12.18 10.10
CA ALA A 588 32.47 -13.14 11.19
C ALA A 588 33.46 -12.58 12.21
N THR A 589 32.99 -12.42 13.44
CA THR A 589 33.80 -11.93 14.55
C THR A 589 35.00 -12.86 14.64
N PRO A 590 36.25 -12.37 14.54
CA PRO A 590 37.40 -13.25 14.63
C PRO A 590 37.42 -13.90 16.01
N ASP A 591 37.58 -15.21 16.01
CA ASP A 591 37.70 -16.07 17.19
C ASP A 591 38.59 -15.42 18.25
N ARG A 592 38.04 -15.35 19.46
CA ARG A 592 38.77 -14.99 20.67
C ARG A 592 39.82 -16.09 20.91
N PRO A 593 41.13 -15.77 20.99
CA PRO A 593 42.12 -16.80 21.29
C PRO A 593 41.92 -17.30 22.73
N PRO A 594 42.29 -18.56 23.02
CA PRO A 594 42.03 -19.19 24.30
C PRO A 594 42.83 -18.49 25.40
N SER A 595 42.15 -18.16 26.50
CA SER A 595 42.77 -17.63 27.71
C SER A 595 43.69 -18.69 28.33
N GLY A 596 44.99 -18.57 28.07
CA GLY A 596 46.03 -19.27 28.81
C GLY A 596 46.40 -18.51 30.08
N ALA A 597 46.29 -19.22 31.20
CA ALA A 597 47.08 -19.14 32.43
C ALA A 597 47.90 -17.86 32.70
N ARG A 598 47.47 -17.11 33.73
CA ARG A 598 48.16 -16.96 35.02
C ARG A 598 47.27 -16.26 36.03
#